data_AF-K1RQB3-F1
#
_entry.id   AF-K1RQB3-F1
#
_cell.length_a   1.000
_cell.length_b   1.000
_cell.length_c   1.000
_cell.angle_alpha   90.00
_cell.angle_beta   90.00
_cell.angle_gamma   90.00
#
_symmetry.space_group_name_H-M   'P 1'
#
loop_
_entity.id
_entity.type
_entity.pdbx_description
1 polymer ?
#
loop_
_entity_poly.entity_id
_entity_poly.type
_entity_poly.pdbx_seq_one_letter_code
_entity_poly.pdbx_strand_id
1 'polypeptide(L)'
;RIRLREEVAEQIKALKDIRTMGEYYGLDLSRPAHSAQEAVQWVYMAYLAAVKEQDGAAMSLGNVSSFLDIFIEYDLAHGLIDETFAQELVDQFVIKLRMVRHLRMQSYNDIFAGDPTWVTEAIGGRFNDGRTKVTKTSFRFLQTLYNLGPSPEPNMTVLWSPDLPQGFKEFCAKVSADTSSIQYENDDLMREVRHSDDYGIA
;
A
#
# COMPACT_ATOMS: atom_id res chain seq x y z
N ARG A 1 10.70 -0.16 31.72
CA ARG A 1 12.06 -0.47 31.20
C ARG A 1 12.23 -1.96 30.87
N ILE A 2 11.72 -2.90 31.69
CA ILE A 2 11.75 -4.34 31.36
C ILE A 2 10.85 -4.66 30.15
N ARG A 3 9.56 -4.29 30.21
CA ARG A 3 8.59 -4.51 29.12
C ARG A 3 9.10 -4.08 27.73
N LEU A 4 9.59 -2.83 27.60
CA LEU A 4 10.12 -2.33 26.32
C LEU A 4 11.29 -3.17 25.79
N ARG A 5 12.17 -3.69 26.66
CA ARG A 5 13.29 -4.53 26.22
C ARG A 5 12.81 -5.89 25.70
N GLU A 6 11.78 -6.43 26.32
CA GLU A 6 11.13 -7.67 25.90
C GLU A 6 10.39 -7.48 24.57
N GLU A 7 9.60 -6.41 24.43
CA GLU A 7 8.93 -6.04 23.18
C GLU A 7 9.94 -5.89 22.02
N VAL A 8 11.07 -5.21 22.26
CA VAL A 8 12.14 -5.08 21.24
C VAL A 8 12.81 -6.42 20.94
N ALA A 9 12.98 -7.30 21.93
CA ALA A 9 13.54 -8.64 21.70
C ALA A 9 12.63 -9.49 20.80
N GLU A 10 11.31 -9.44 21.03
CA GLU A 10 10.32 -10.09 20.17
C GLU A 10 10.28 -9.47 18.76
N GLN A 11 10.42 -8.14 18.63
CA GLN A 11 10.54 -7.49 17.31
C GLN A 11 11.77 -7.98 16.54
N ILE A 12 12.93 -8.10 17.20
CA ILE A 12 14.15 -8.62 16.56
C ILE A 12 13.98 -10.09 16.13
N LYS A 13 13.28 -10.88 16.95
CA LYS A 13 12.95 -12.27 16.61
C LYS A 13 12.03 -12.34 15.39
N ALA A 14 10.94 -11.55 15.37
CA ALA A 14 10.03 -11.47 14.25
C ALA A 14 10.74 -11.06 12.94
N LEU A 15 11.68 -10.11 12.98
CA LEU A 15 12.48 -9.73 11.81
C LEU A 15 13.32 -10.90 11.26
N LYS A 16 13.81 -11.80 12.13
CA LYS A 16 14.51 -13.02 11.69
C LYS A 16 13.53 -14.02 11.09
N ASP A 17 12.35 -14.16 11.66
CA ASP A 17 11.30 -15.04 11.14
C ASP A 17 10.81 -14.57 9.75
N ILE A 18 10.78 -13.25 9.50
CA ILE A 18 10.52 -12.69 8.16
C ILE A 18 11.59 -13.12 7.16
N ARG A 19 12.88 -13.14 7.54
CA ARG A 19 13.95 -13.66 6.66
C ARG A 19 13.74 -15.12 6.33
N THR A 20 13.48 -15.96 7.34
CA THR A 20 13.15 -17.37 7.15
C THR A 20 11.92 -17.54 6.24
N MET A 21 10.90 -16.69 6.39
CA MET A 21 9.75 -16.69 5.49
C MET A 21 10.17 -16.40 4.05
N GLY A 22 11.04 -15.40 3.84
CA GLY A 22 11.61 -15.09 2.53
C GLY A 22 12.28 -16.28 1.85
N GLU A 23 13.05 -17.07 2.62
CA GLU A 23 13.75 -18.25 2.12
C GLU A 23 12.80 -19.30 1.52
N TYR A 24 11.60 -19.50 2.08
CA TYR A 24 10.58 -20.39 1.50
C TYR A 24 10.09 -19.96 0.12
N TYR A 25 10.21 -18.68 -0.22
CA TYR A 25 9.88 -18.12 -1.53
C TYR A 25 11.12 -17.90 -2.41
N GLY A 26 12.30 -18.37 -1.98
CA GLY A 26 13.57 -18.16 -2.70
C GLY A 26 14.09 -16.72 -2.65
N LEU A 27 13.68 -15.94 -1.64
CA LEU A 27 14.03 -14.53 -1.48
C LEU A 27 15.08 -14.34 -0.37
N ASP A 28 16.15 -13.60 -0.67
CA ASP A 28 17.11 -13.15 0.33
C ASP A 28 16.70 -11.76 0.89
N LEU A 29 15.83 -11.77 1.90
CA LEU A 29 15.37 -10.56 2.59
C LEU A 29 16.41 -9.98 3.57
N SER A 30 17.66 -10.47 3.54
CA SER A 30 18.72 -9.97 4.41
C SER A 30 19.33 -8.66 3.94
N ARG A 31 19.14 -8.33 2.67
CA ARG A 31 19.66 -7.16 1.97
C ARG A 31 18.54 -6.21 1.52
N PRO A 32 18.87 -4.95 1.21
CA PRO A 32 17.91 -4.06 0.56
C PRO A 32 17.51 -4.57 -0.83
N ALA A 33 16.35 -4.10 -1.30
CA ALA A 33 15.90 -4.27 -2.68
C ALA A 33 16.75 -3.40 -3.63
N HIS A 34 17.06 -3.93 -4.80
CA HIS A 34 17.89 -3.27 -5.83
C HIS A 34 17.16 -3.01 -7.15
N SER A 35 15.91 -3.44 -7.28
CA SER A 35 15.07 -3.22 -8.47
C SER A 35 13.63 -2.92 -8.06
N ALA A 36 12.81 -2.46 -9.00
CA ALA A 36 11.38 -2.26 -8.84
C ALA A 36 10.67 -3.54 -8.40
N GLN A 37 10.99 -4.67 -9.04
CA GLN A 37 10.42 -5.97 -8.69
C GLN A 37 10.75 -6.36 -7.25
N GLU A 38 12.00 -6.19 -6.83
CA GLU A 38 12.40 -6.47 -5.45
C GLU A 38 11.75 -5.50 -4.46
N ALA A 39 11.64 -4.21 -4.78
CA ALA A 39 11.02 -3.24 -3.88
C ALA A 39 9.55 -3.58 -3.60
N VAL A 40 8.78 -3.87 -4.66
CA VAL A 40 7.40 -4.32 -4.55
C VAL A 40 7.31 -5.62 -3.76
N GLN A 41 8.17 -6.59 -4.06
CA GLN A 41 8.18 -7.88 -3.37
C GLN A 41 8.56 -7.76 -1.89
N TRP A 42 9.51 -6.91 -1.51
CA TRP A 42 9.97 -6.76 -0.13
C TRP A 42 8.90 -6.08 0.72
N VAL A 43 8.24 -5.05 0.17
CA VAL A 43 7.07 -4.42 0.81
C VAL A 43 5.96 -5.45 1.01
N TYR A 44 5.68 -6.28 -0.01
CA TYR A 44 4.70 -7.36 0.14
C TYR A 44 5.09 -8.37 1.21
N MET A 45 6.36 -8.81 1.28
CA MET A 45 6.80 -9.78 2.29
C MET A 45 6.67 -9.22 3.71
N ALA A 46 6.95 -7.92 3.91
CA ALA A 46 6.74 -7.27 5.20
C ALA A 46 5.25 -7.27 5.58
N TYR A 47 4.37 -6.94 4.63
CA TYR A 47 2.92 -6.97 4.86
C TYR A 47 2.39 -8.40 5.09
N LEU A 48 2.87 -9.37 4.31
CA LEU A 48 2.51 -10.78 4.41
C LEU A 48 2.86 -11.34 5.79
N ALA A 49 4.00 -10.94 6.36
CA ALA A 49 4.37 -11.32 7.72
C ALA A 49 3.34 -10.84 8.75
N ALA A 50 2.89 -9.59 8.63
CA ALA A 50 1.92 -9.01 9.55
C ALA A 50 0.58 -9.75 9.50
N VAL A 51 0.04 -10.02 8.30
CA VAL A 51 -1.27 -10.70 8.14
C VAL A 51 -1.20 -12.22 8.39
N LYS A 52 0.01 -12.81 8.48
CA LYS A 52 0.20 -14.19 8.92
C LYS A 52 0.23 -14.33 10.44
N GLU A 53 0.73 -13.31 11.13
CA GLU A 53 0.91 -13.32 12.58
C GLU A 53 -0.29 -12.73 13.32
N GLN A 54 -1.00 -11.79 12.70
CA GLN A 54 -2.09 -11.04 13.31
C GLN A 54 -3.34 -11.07 12.42
N ASP A 55 -4.50 -11.08 13.06
CA ASP A 55 -5.82 -11.07 12.43
C ASP A 55 -6.65 -9.85 12.85
N GLY A 56 -6.00 -8.69 12.98
CA GLY A 56 -6.67 -7.43 13.30
C GLY A 56 -7.83 -7.12 12.36
N ALA A 57 -8.80 -6.33 12.81
CA ALA A 57 -9.93 -5.92 11.96
C ALA A 57 -9.40 -5.15 10.74
N ALA A 58 -8.65 -4.08 10.97
CA ALA A 58 -7.97 -3.31 9.95
C ALA A 58 -6.46 -3.57 9.97
N MET A 59 -5.94 -4.11 8.87
CA MET A 59 -4.51 -4.35 8.65
C MET A 59 -4.05 -3.52 7.46
N SER A 60 -4.02 -2.20 7.63
CA SER A 60 -3.70 -1.25 6.56
C SER A 60 -2.30 -1.44 5.99
N LEU A 61 -2.16 -1.17 4.69
CA LEU A 61 -0.89 -1.24 3.99
C LEU A 61 0.00 -0.03 4.29
N GLY A 62 -0.59 1.17 4.38
CA GLY A 62 0.12 2.41 4.67
C GLY A 62 0.11 3.39 3.50
N ASN A 63 1.27 3.97 3.18
CA ASN A 63 1.48 4.91 2.07
C ASN A 63 2.67 4.40 1.24
N VAL A 64 2.43 3.48 0.30
CA VAL A 64 3.52 2.79 -0.40
C VAL A 64 3.65 3.17 -1.86
N SER A 65 2.59 3.64 -2.51
CA SER A 65 2.56 3.91 -3.96
C SER A 65 3.66 4.85 -4.43
N SER A 66 3.84 5.99 -3.76
CA SER A 66 4.88 6.97 -4.12
C SER A 66 6.28 6.54 -3.71
N PHE A 67 6.42 5.69 -2.69
CA PHE A 67 7.69 5.06 -2.33
C PHE A 67 8.14 4.06 -3.40
N LEU A 68 7.22 3.19 -3.85
CA LEU A 68 7.49 2.19 -4.89
C LEU A 68 7.82 2.86 -6.24
N ASP A 69 7.23 4.01 -6.53
CA ASP A 69 7.52 4.78 -7.75
C ASP A 69 9.00 5.16 -7.87
N ILE A 70 9.72 5.36 -6.76
CA ILE A 70 11.16 5.69 -6.78
C ILE A 70 11.95 4.58 -7.48
N PHE A 71 11.63 3.32 -7.19
CA PHE A 71 12.31 2.17 -7.80
C PHE A 71 11.80 1.91 -9.22
N ILE A 72 10.50 2.05 -9.45
CA ILE A 72 9.88 1.85 -10.77
C ILE A 72 10.42 2.88 -11.77
N GLU A 73 10.46 4.16 -11.40
CA GLU A 73 10.95 5.23 -12.27
C GLU A 73 12.45 5.08 -12.53
N TYR A 74 13.23 4.61 -11.54
CA TYR A 74 14.64 4.29 -11.73
C TYR A 74 14.83 3.21 -12.81
N ASP A 75 14.11 2.08 -12.69
CA ASP A 75 14.23 0.97 -13.64
C ASP A 75 13.73 1.36 -15.04
N LEU A 76 12.64 2.15 -15.14
CA LEU A 76 12.14 2.71 -16.40
C LEU A 76 13.18 3.63 -17.07
N ALA A 77 13.78 4.54 -16.31
CA ALA A 77 14.77 5.50 -16.83
C ALA A 77 16.04 4.82 -17.37
N HIS A 78 16.37 3.63 -16.86
CA HIS A 78 17.51 2.82 -17.31
C HIS A 78 17.13 1.75 -18.34
N GLY A 79 15.86 1.70 -18.77
CA GLY A 79 15.36 0.73 -19.73
C GLY A 79 15.44 -0.72 -19.24
N LEU A 80 15.43 -0.94 -17.92
CA LEU A 80 15.43 -2.27 -17.30
C LEU A 80 14.04 -2.92 -17.36
N ILE A 81 12.99 -2.08 -17.32
CA ILE A 81 11.60 -2.46 -17.48
C ILE A 81 10.90 -1.47 -18.42
N ASP A 82 9.73 -1.84 -18.93
CA ASP A 82 8.82 -0.93 -19.62
C ASP A 82 7.58 -0.61 -18.76
N GLU A 83 6.74 0.30 -19.26
CA GLU A 83 5.54 0.73 -18.54
C GLU A 83 4.53 -0.42 -18.34
N THR A 84 4.49 -1.38 -19.27
CA THR A 84 3.61 -2.55 -19.17
C THR A 84 4.04 -3.45 -18.02
N PHE A 85 5.34 -3.73 -17.90
CA PHE A 85 5.87 -4.50 -16.78
C PHE A 85 5.74 -3.75 -15.46
N ALA A 86 5.93 -2.42 -15.44
CA ALA A 86 5.69 -1.61 -14.25
C ALA A 86 4.23 -1.72 -13.77
N GLN A 87 3.25 -1.67 -14.68
CA GLN A 87 1.85 -1.90 -14.32
C GLN A 87 1.60 -3.36 -13.88
N GLU A 88 2.22 -4.35 -14.52
CA GLU A 88 2.09 -5.76 -14.13
C GLU A 88 2.58 -6.00 -12.69
N LEU A 89 3.69 -5.37 -12.28
CA LEU A 89 4.17 -5.44 -10.90
C LEU A 89 3.12 -4.91 -9.91
N VAL A 90 2.50 -3.77 -10.21
CA VAL A 90 1.44 -3.17 -9.37
C VAL A 90 0.18 -4.03 -9.37
N ASP A 91 -0.23 -4.56 -10.53
CA ASP A 91 -1.38 -5.45 -10.65
C ASP A 91 -1.17 -6.74 -9.84
N GLN A 92 -0.01 -7.39 -9.95
CA GLN A 92 0.32 -8.59 -9.17
C GLN A 92 0.34 -8.31 -7.66
N PHE A 93 0.87 -7.15 -7.26
CA PHE A 93 0.85 -6.72 -5.88
C PHE A 93 -0.58 -6.55 -5.36
N VAL A 94 -1.42 -5.80 -6.09
CA VAL A 94 -2.83 -5.58 -5.74
C VAL A 94 -3.64 -6.88 -5.73
N ILE A 95 -3.38 -7.82 -6.65
CA ILE A 95 -3.99 -9.16 -6.63
C ILE A 95 -3.72 -9.84 -5.29
N LYS A 96 -2.49 -9.76 -4.78
CA LYS A 96 -2.15 -10.40 -3.49
C LYS A 96 -2.81 -9.72 -2.30
N LEU A 97 -2.96 -8.40 -2.33
CA LEU A 97 -3.70 -7.66 -1.30
C LEU A 97 -5.19 -8.05 -1.29
N ARG A 98 -5.81 -8.19 -2.47
CA ARG A 98 -7.20 -8.67 -2.63
C ARG A 98 -7.45 -10.09 -2.10
N MET A 99 -6.40 -10.89 -1.93
CA MET A 99 -6.48 -12.28 -1.49
C MET A 99 -6.33 -12.46 0.02
N VAL A 100 -5.99 -11.43 0.78
CA VAL A 100 -5.85 -11.53 2.25
C VAL A 100 -7.20 -11.84 2.87
N ARG A 101 -7.27 -12.85 3.75
CA ARG A 101 -8.49 -13.30 4.42
C ARG A 101 -8.17 -13.75 5.83
N HIS A 102 -9.14 -13.56 6.72
CA HIS A 102 -9.08 -14.03 8.10
C HIS A 102 -10.33 -14.86 8.41
N LEU A 103 -10.17 -15.93 9.20
CA LEU A 103 -11.31 -16.72 9.64
C LEU A 103 -12.09 -15.92 10.70
N ARG A 104 -13.37 -15.64 10.44
CA ARG A 104 -14.24 -14.85 11.32
C ARG A 104 -15.44 -15.65 11.81
N MET A 105 -15.87 -15.36 13.04
CA MET A 105 -17.13 -15.88 13.58
C MET A 105 -18.32 -15.14 12.95
N GLN A 106 -19.49 -15.76 12.94
CA GLN A 106 -20.71 -15.14 12.40
C GLN A 106 -21.02 -13.77 13.04
N SER A 107 -20.81 -13.64 14.37
CA SER A 107 -21.03 -12.39 15.10
C SER A 107 -20.14 -11.24 14.62
N TYR A 108 -18.95 -11.54 14.08
CA TYR A 108 -18.09 -10.54 13.45
C TYR A 108 -18.69 -10.09 12.11
N ASN A 109 -19.14 -11.04 11.28
CA ASN A 109 -19.74 -10.75 9.98
C ASN A 109 -21.06 -9.97 10.08
N ASP A 110 -21.81 -10.15 11.17
CA ASP A 110 -23.04 -9.40 11.44
C ASP A 110 -22.76 -7.90 11.72
N ILE A 111 -21.57 -7.57 12.23
CA ILE A 111 -21.13 -6.19 12.52
C ILE A 111 -20.31 -5.62 11.36
N PHE A 112 -19.46 -6.44 10.74
CA PHE A 112 -18.55 -6.10 9.67
C PHE A 112 -18.88 -6.91 8.41
N ALA A 113 -19.95 -6.49 7.72
CA ALA A 113 -20.42 -7.15 6.52
C ALA A 113 -19.41 -7.05 5.37
N GLY A 114 -19.34 -8.08 4.53
CA GLY A 114 -18.54 -8.09 3.30
C GLY A 114 -17.11 -8.63 3.46
N ASP A 115 -16.79 -9.25 4.59
CA ASP A 115 -15.46 -9.81 4.90
C ASP A 115 -14.31 -8.79 4.74
N PRO A 116 -14.42 -7.60 5.36
CA PRO A 116 -13.44 -6.53 5.18
C PRO A 116 -12.13 -6.83 5.91
N THR A 117 -11.02 -6.46 5.27
CA THR A 117 -9.66 -6.53 5.83
C THR A 117 -9.02 -5.15 6.02
N TRP A 118 -9.63 -4.12 5.40
CA TRP A 118 -9.16 -2.74 5.33
C TRP A 118 -7.66 -2.69 5.01
N VAL A 119 -7.28 -3.29 3.88
CA VAL A 119 -5.92 -3.16 3.34
C VAL A 119 -5.77 -1.76 2.76
N THR A 120 -5.72 -0.76 3.63
CA THR A 120 -5.82 0.64 3.24
C THR A 120 -4.48 1.15 2.72
N GLU A 121 -4.50 1.66 1.49
CA GLU A 121 -3.39 2.35 0.86
C GLU A 121 -3.73 3.83 0.70
N ALA A 122 -2.85 4.70 1.22
CA ALA A 122 -2.96 6.15 1.12
C ALA A 122 -2.19 6.65 -0.10
N ILE A 123 -2.92 7.15 -1.10
CA ILE A 123 -2.41 7.52 -2.42
C ILE A 123 -2.33 9.05 -2.54
N GLY A 124 -1.17 9.54 -2.99
CA GLY A 124 -0.98 10.95 -3.32
C GLY A 124 -0.81 11.84 -2.09
N GLY A 125 -1.47 13.00 -2.09
CA GLY A 125 -1.28 14.06 -1.12
C GLY A 125 -0.16 15.04 -1.51
N ARG A 126 0.34 15.80 -0.54
CA ARG A 126 1.39 16.81 -0.72
C ARG A 126 2.47 16.73 0.35
N PHE A 127 3.66 17.15 -0.04
CA PHE A 127 4.76 17.42 0.87
C PHE A 127 4.57 18.77 1.56
N ASN A 128 5.15 18.92 2.75
CA ASN A 128 5.16 20.16 3.52
C ASN A 128 5.92 21.29 2.79
N ASP A 129 6.80 20.94 1.84
CA ASP A 129 7.49 21.91 0.97
C ASP A 129 6.64 22.42 -0.21
N GLY A 130 5.40 21.94 -0.33
CA GLY A 130 4.42 22.36 -1.33
C GLY A 130 4.39 21.49 -2.59
N ARG A 131 5.37 20.61 -2.81
CA ARG A 131 5.36 19.64 -3.92
C ARG A 131 4.24 18.60 -3.74
N THR A 132 3.80 18.00 -4.83
CA THR A 132 2.83 16.89 -4.78
C THR A 132 3.54 15.57 -4.49
N LYS A 133 2.87 14.68 -3.74
CA LYS A 133 3.24 13.27 -3.58
C LYS A 133 2.66 12.38 -4.70
N VAL A 134 1.85 12.94 -5.61
CA VAL A 134 1.28 12.17 -6.73
C VAL A 134 2.39 11.77 -7.70
N THR A 135 2.43 10.48 -8.02
CA THR A 135 3.43 9.87 -8.92
C THR A 135 2.75 9.08 -10.03
N LYS A 136 3.52 8.53 -11.00
CA LYS A 136 2.94 7.62 -12.00
C LYS A 136 2.35 6.38 -11.33
N THR A 137 3.01 5.85 -10.30
CA THR A 137 2.49 4.72 -9.54
C THR A 137 1.18 5.03 -8.81
N SER A 138 0.90 6.29 -8.43
CA SER A 138 -0.43 6.69 -7.95
C SER A 138 -1.52 6.39 -9.00
N PHE A 139 -1.25 6.64 -10.28
CA PHE A 139 -2.17 6.27 -11.36
C PHE A 139 -2.20 4.75 -11.56
N ARG A 140 -1.05 4.05 -11.52
CA ARG A 140 -0.98 2.58 -11.67
C ARG A 140 -1.82 1.83 -10.64
N PHE A 141 -1.82 2.29 -9.38
CA PHE A 141 -2.68 1.73 -8.33
C PHE A 141 -4.16 1.88 -8.68
N LEU A 142 -4.60 3.09 -9.05
CA LEU A 142 -5.99 3.34 -9.44
C LEU A 142 -6.36 2.59 -10.74
N GLN A 143 -5.41 2.43 -11.66
CA GLN A 143 -5.57 1.70 -12.92
C GLN A 143 -5.89 0.21 -12.69
N THR A 144 -5.50 -0.36 -11.54
CA THR A 144 -5.85 -1.74 -11.19
C THR A 144 -7.36 -1.97 -11.11
N LEU A 145 -8.17 -0.93 -10.86
CA LEU A 145 -9.63 -1.04 -10.88
C LEU A 145 -10.21 -1.20 -12.29
N TYR A 146 -9.44 -0.86 -13.33
CA TYR A 146 -9.80 -1.15 -14.72
C TYR A 146 -9.20 -2.47 -15.19
N ASN A 147 -7.92 -2.71 -14.90
CA ASN A 147 -7.22 -3.92 -15.36
C ASN A 147 -7.77 -5.20 -14.69
N LEU A 148 -8.03 -5.13 -13.38
CA LEU A 148 -8.48 -6.25 -12.55
C LEU A 148 -9.96 -6.16 -12.19
N GLY A 149 -10.65 -5.12 -12.66
CA GLY A 149 -12.02 -4.78 -12.30
C GLY A 149 -12.16 -4.14 -10.90
N PRO A 150 -13.35 -3.55 -10.64
CA PRO A 150 -13.68 -2.94 -9.35
C PRO A 150 -13.55 -3.92 -8.19
N SER A 151 -13.02 -3.47 -7.07
CA SER A 151 -12.87 -4.27 -5.86
C SER A 151 -12.88 -3.38 -4.62
N PRO A 152 -13.49 -3.82 -3.51
CA PRO A 152 -13.44 -3.08 -2.25
C PRO A 152 -12.04 -3.11 -1.60
N GLU A 153 -11.18 -4.05 -2.00
CA GLU A 153 -9.81 -4.19 -1.50
C GLU A 153 -8.79 -4.10 -2.66
N PRO A 154 -7.58 -3.60 -2.43
CA PRO A 154 -7.20 -2.81 -1.27
C PRO A 154 -8.06 -1.54 -1.17
N ASN A 155 -8.32 -1.10 0.06
CA ASN A 155 -9.07 0.12 0.31
C ASN A 155 -8.24 1.35 -0.12
N MET A 156 -8.42 1.80 -1.36
CA MET A 156 -7.63 2.88 -1.94
C MET A 156 -8.16 4.26 -1.51
N THR A 157 -7.33 4.98 -0.76
CA THR A 157 -7.65 6.27 -0.16
C THR A 157 -6.84 7.37 -0.79
N VAL A 158 -7.48 8.25 -1.53
CA VAL A 158 -6.84 9.43 -2.10
C VAL A 158 -6.70 10.49 -1.00
N LEU A 159 -5.46 10.86 -0.69
CA LEU A 159 -5.16 12.01 0.17
C LEU A 159 -5.40 13.30 -0.64
N TRP A 160 -6.57 13.89 -0.47
CA TRP A 160 -7.08 14.97 -1.30
C TRP A 160 -6.64 16.35 -0.84
N SER A 161 -6.15 17.16 -1.77
CA SER A 161 -5.89 18.59 -1.61
C SER A 161 -6.35 19.35 -2.88
N PRO A 162 -6.86 20.59 -2.78
CA PRO A 162 -7.18 21.41 -3.95
C PRO A 162 -5.98 21.63 -4.89
N ASP A 163 -4.77 21.62 -4.33
CA ASP A 163 -3.50 21.85 -5.02
C ASP A 163 -2.91 20.58 -5.67
N LEU A 164 -3.66 19.47 -5.68
CA LEU A 164 -3.26 18.29 -6.44
C LEU A 164 -3.27 18.57 -7.95
N PRO A 165 -2.41 17.88 -8.74
CA PRO A 165 -2.39 18.00 -10.18
C PRO A 165 -3.77 17.76 -10.81
N GLN A 166 -4.18 18.64 -11.73
CA GLN A 166 -5.52 18.60 -12.32
C GLN A 166 -5.83 17.26 -13.00
N GLY A 167 -4.87 16.70 -13.75
CA GLY A 167 -5.06 15.40 -14.40
C GLY A 167 -5.25 14.24 -13.41
N PHE A 168 -4.65 14.30 -12.21
CA PHE A 168 -4.88 13.30 -11.17
C PHE A 168 -6.27 13.46 -10.55
N LYS A 169 -6.69 14.70 -10.25
CA LYS A 169 -8.05 14.98 -9.76
C LYS A 169 -9.13 14.47 -10.71
N GLU A 170 -8.97 14.73 -12.01
CA GLU A 170 -9.88 14.26 -13.07
C GLU A 170 -9.89 12.73 -13.16
N PHE A 171 -8.72 12.09 -13.08
CA PHE A 171 -8.63 10.63 -13.12
C PHE A 171 -9.28 9.98 -11.89
N CYS A 172 -9.05 10.50 -10.69
CA CYS A 172 -9.73 10.04 -9.48
C CYS A 172 -11.24 10.19 -9.61
N ALA A 173 -11.74 11.35 -10.07
CA ALA A 173 -13.17 11.55 -10.29
C ALA A 173 -13.76 10.55 -11.29
N LYS A 174 -13.03 10.26 -12.38
CA LYS A 174 -13.41 9.24 -13.36
C LYS A 174 -13.46 7.83 -12.74
N VAL A 175 -12.42 7.44 -12.01
CA VAL A 175 -12.35 6.14 -11.32
C VAL A 175 -13.50 5.99 -10.33
N SER A 176 -13.81 7.03 -9.54
CA SER A 176 -14.97 7.02 -8.64
C SER A 176 -16.28 6.83 -9.40
N ALA A 177 -16.49 7.56 -10.49
CA ALA A 177 -17.71 7.44 -11.29
C ALA A 177 -17.87 6.05 -11.92
N ASP A 178 -16.77 5.47 -12.42
CA ASP A 178 -16.79 4.21 -13.16
C ASP A 178 -16.85 2.97 -12.22
N THR A 179 -16.33 3.08 -10.99
CA THR A 179 -16.07 1.91 -10.13
C THR A 179 -16.67 1.99 -8.74
N SER A 180 -16.98 3.18 -8.23
CA SER A 180 -17.42 3.42 -6.86
C SER A 180 -16.51 2.77 -5.78
N SER A 181 -15.21 2.61 -6.07
CA SER A 181 -14.28 1.77 -5.28
C SER A 181 -13.11 2.55 -4.65
N ILE A 182 -13.15 3.88 -4.61
CA ILE A 182 -12.11 4.70 -3.96
C ILE A 182 -12.71 5.71 -3.00
N GLN A 183 -11.95 6.03 -1.96
CA GLN A 183 -12.32 6.99 -0.92
C GLN A 183 -11.37 8.18 -0.90
N TYR A 184 -11.77 9.26 -0.22
CA TYR A 184 -11.03 10.52 -0.17
C TYR A 184 -10.93 11.02 1.27
N GLU A 185 -9.74 11.45 1.66
CA GLU A 185 -9.47 12.05 2.98
C GLU A 185 -8.79 13.41 2.81
N ASN A 186 -9.11 14.38 3.68
CA ASN A 186 -8.61 15.75 3.54
C ASN A 186 -7.13 15.87 3.98
N ASP A 187 -6.22 15.90 3.01
CA ASP A 187 -4.78 15.99 3.23
C ASP A 187 -4.34 17.34 3.79
N ASP A 188 -4.99 18.45 3.40
CA ASP A 188 -4.62 19.77 3.94
C ASP A 188 -4.87 19.84 5.45
N LEU A 189 -5.99 19.28 5.91
CA LEU A 189 -6.28 19.19 7.34
C LEU A 189 -5.33 18.21 8.04
N MET A 190 -5.20 17.00 7.51
CA MET A 190 -4.48 15.92 8.19
C MET A 190 -2.98 16.18 8.27
N ARG A 191 -2.36 16.68 7.19
CA ARG A 191 -0.94 17.05 7.17
C ARG A 191 -0.62 18.14 8.20
N GLU A 192 -1.48 19.16 8.31
CA GLU A 192 -1.32 20.24 9.28
C GLU A 192 -1.44 19.72 10.72
N VAL A 193 -2.48 18.94 11.02
CA VAL A 193 -2.73 18.40 12.38
C VAL A 193 -1.66 17.40 12.81
N ARG A 194 -1.16 16.58 11.88
CA ARG A 194 -0.12 15.57 12.18
C ARG A 194 1.28 16.14 12.20
N HIS A 195 1.48 17.36 11.68
CA HIS A 195 2.80 17.94 11.41
C HIS A 195 3.71 16.97 10.63
N SER A 196 3.13 16.20 9.71
CA SER A 196 3.81 15.17 8.93
C SER A 196 3.13 15.02 7.57
N ASP A 197 3.94 14.93 6.51
CA ASP A 197 3.52 14.60 5.14
C ASP A 197 3.70 13.11 4.83
N ASP A 198 4.11 12.29 5.81
CA ASP A 198 4.25 10.84 5.70
C ASP A 198 3.35 10.11 6.72
N TYR A 199 2.05 10.12 6.46
CA TYR A 199 1.04 9.44 7.26
C TYR A 199 0.21 8.47 6.41
N GLY A 200 -0.34 7.44 7.07
CA GLY A 200 -1.30 6.49 6.49
C GLY A 200 -2.68 6.62 7.11
N ILE A 201 -3.66 5.90 6.57
CA ILE A 201 -5.02 5.80 7.08
C ILE A 201 -5.24 4.36 7.61
N ALA A 202 -5.72 4.24 8.84
CA ALA A 202 -5.95 2.97 9.53
C ALA A 202 -7.16 3.06 10.43
#